data_AF-A0A7X8H2G3-F1
#
_entry.id   AF-A0A7X8H2G3-F1
#
_cell.length_a   1.000
_cell.length_b   1.000
_cell.length_c   1.000
_cell.angle_alpha   90.00
_cell.angle_beta   90.00
_cell.angle_gamma   90.00
#
_symmetry.space_group_name_H-M   'P 1'
#
loop_
_entity.id
_entity.type
_entity.pdbx_description
1 polymer ?
#
loop_
_entity_poly.entity_id
_entity_poly.type
_entity_poly.pdbx_seq_one_letter_code
_entity_poly.pdbx_strand_id
1 'polypeptide(L)'
;MVMGNSLSAYRFKCIDCRKEYETIHWEHPSQRICQSCIINRRKKQESEEQAKKKENRLQEDLVDILKKYGALTRGELVEKLNKPRTTIYDNLAVLMKHDIVKTFSKKANGRGRPIVYFHLNLGG
;
A
#
# COMPACT_ATOMS: atom_id res chain seq x y z
N MET A 1 -16.75 35.99 -50.58
CA MET A 1 -15.50 35.33 -50.17
C MET A 1 -15.66 34.87 -48.73
N VAL A 2 -15.95 33.58 -48.51
CA VAL A 2 -16.05 33.01 -47.16
C VAL A 2 -14.72 32.33 -46.88
N MET A 3 -13.94 32.89 -45.95
CA MET A 3 -12.69 32.30 -45.49
C MET A 3 -13.02 30.97 -44.81
N GLY A 4 -12.62 29.86 -45.43
CA GLY A 4 -12.69 28.53 -44.81
C GLY A 4 -11.73 28.48 -43.63
N ASN A 5 -12.24 28.58 -42.41
CA ASN A 5 -11.48 28.23 -41.21
C ASN A 5 -11.28 26.71 -41.20
N SER A 6 -10.18 26.27 -41.83
CA SER A 6 -9.64 24.93 -41.72
C SER A 6 -9.17 24.70 -40.28
N LEU A 7 -10.09 24.25 -39.42
CA LEU A 7 -9.71 23.64 -38.15
C LEU A 7 -9.02 22.32 -38.47
N SER A 8 -7.70 22.34 -38.57
CA SER A 8 -6.91 21.12 -38.76
C SER A 8 -7.09 20.24 -37.51
N ALA A 9 -7.80 19.12 -37.67
CA ALA A 9 -7.91 18.11 -36.63
C ALA A 9 -6.54 17.46 -36.43
N TYR A 10 -6.00 17.57 -35.23
CA TYR A 10 -4.72 16.92 -34.92
C TYR A 10 -4.99 15.51 -34.40
N ARG A 11 -4.38 14.52 -35.05
CA ARG A 11 -4.35 13.12 -34.61
C ARG A 11 -3.15 12.88 -33.71
N PHE A 12 -3.38 12.31 -32.53
CA PHE A 12 -2.29 11.86 -31.67
C PHE A 12 -2.51 10.42 -31.20
N LYS A 13 -1.40 9.72 -30.98
CA LYS A 13 -1.38 8.37 -30.43
C LYS A 13 -1.00 8.43 -28.96
N CYS A 14 -1.85 7.93 -28.08
CA CYS A 14 -1.56 7.83 -26.66
C CYS A 14 -0.34 6.91 -26.43
N ILE A 15 0.63 7.33 -25.61
CA ILE A 15 1.82 6.54 -25.30
C ILE A 15 1.45 5.25 -24.54
N ASP A 16 0.49 5.33 -23.61
CA ASP A 16 0.12 4.21 -22.74
C ASP A 16 -0.77 3.19 -23.47
N CYS A 17 -1.89 3.63 -24.04
CA CYS A 17 -2.87 2.71 -24.64
C CYS A 17 -2.73 2.55 -26.16
N ARG A 18 -1.80 3.29 -26.79
CA ARG A 18 -1.57 3.29 -28.25
C ARG A 18 -2.80 3.62 -29.11
N LYS A 19 -3.91 4.06 -28.52
CA LYS A 19 -5.11 4.50 -29.25
C LYS A 19 -4.89 5.88 -29.86
N GLU A 20 -5.52 6.08 -31.01
CA GLU A 20 -5.48 7.34 -31.74
C GLU A 20 -6.69 8.21 -31.36
N TYR A 21 -6.46 9.50 -31.19
CA TYR A 21 -7.46 10.46 -30.75
C TYR A 21 -7.40 11.70 -31.64
N GLU A 22 -8.56 12.22 -32.02
CA GLU A 22 -8.71 13.47 -32.77
C GLU A 22 -9.15 14.58 -31.80
N THR A 23 -8.46 15.72 -31.82
CA THR A 23 -8.82 16.89 -31.00
C THR A 23 -8.68 18.19 -31.81
N ILE A 24 -9.55 19.14 -31.50
CA ILE A 24 -9.72 20.46 -32.16
C ILE A 24 -9.22 21.63 -31.30
N HIS A 25 -8.85 21.42 -30.03
CA HIS A 25 -8.40 22.49 -29.13
C HIS A 25 -7.29 21.99 -28.17
N TRP A 26 -6.24 22.79 -27.99
CA TRP A 26 -5.07 22.46 -27.17
C TRP A 26 -4.95 23.36 -25.95
N GLU A 27 -4.60 22.79 -24.80
CA GLU A 27 -3.86 23.51 -23.74
C GLU A 27 -2.50 22.87 -23.45
N HIS A 28 -2.28 21.55 -23.63
CA HIS A 28 -0.96 20.93 -23.36
C HIS A 28 -0.61 19.71 -24.25
N PRO A 29 0.12 19.90 -25.37
CA PRO A 29 0.56 18.82 -26.29
C PRO A 29 1.70 17.92 -25.77
N SER A 30 2.33 18.25 -24.64
CA SER A 30 3.60 17.63 -24.22
C SER A 30 3.49 16.21 -23.69
N GLN A 31 2.31 15.76 -23.23
CA GLN A 31 2.20 14.50 -22.49
C GLN A 31 1.76 13.29 -23.34
N ARG A 32 1.15 13.48 -24.53
CA ARG A 32 0.62 12.39 -25.40
C ARG A 32 -0.01 11.22 -24.63
N ILE A 33 -0.74 11.48 -23.55
CA ILE A 33 -1.48 10.47 -22.79
C ILE A 33 -2.95 10.88 -22.84
N CYS A 34 -3.84 9.96 -23.23
CA CYS A 34 -5.26 10.26 -23.29
C CYS A 34 -5.87 10.42 -21.90
N GLN A 35 -7.00 11.14 -21.81
CA GLN A 35 -7.70 11.39 -20.54
C GLN A 35 -8.01 10.09 -19.78
N SER A 36 -8.42 9.02 -20.47
CA SER A 36 -8.70 7.73 -19.81
C SER A 36 -7.46 7.10 -19.17
N CYS A 37 -6.29 7.20 -19.81
CA CYS A 37 -5.03 6.73 -19.23
C CYS A 37 -4.60 7.57 -18.02
N ILE A 38 -4.79 8.89 -18.05
CA ILE A 38 -4.54 9.77 -16.89
C ILE A 38 -5.46 9.38 -15.72
N ILE A 39 -6.75 9.19 -16.00
CA ILE A 39 -7.74 8.78 -14.99
C ILE A 39 -7.35 7.42 -14.39
N ASN A 40 -6.96 6.44 -15.21
CA ASN A 40 -6.55 5.12 -14.71
C ASN A 40 -5.29 5.19 -13.84
N ARG A 41 -4.30 6.02 -14.20
CA ARG A 41 -3.12 6.26 -13.35
C ARG A 41 -3.51 6.85 -12.00
N ARG A 42 -4.41 7.85 -11.98
CA ARG A 42 -4.92 8.45 -10.75
C ARG A 42 -5.67 7.44 -9.89
N LYS A 43 -6.60 6.68 -10.48
CA LYS A 43 -7.34 5.61 -9.79
C LYS A 43 -6.40 4.56 -9.16
N LYS A 44 -5.34 4.19 -9.88
CA LYS A 44 -4.32 3.28 -9.36
C LYS A 44 -3.62 3.88 -8.14
N GLN A 45 -3.14 5.11 -8.24
CA GLN A 45 -2.49 5.81 -7.12
C GLN A 45 -3.42 5.96 -5.91
N GLU A 46 -4.69 6.31 -6.13
CA GLU A 46 -5.69 6.42 -5.07
C GLU A 46 -5.93 5.08 -4.38
N SER A 47 -6.00 3.97 -5.13
CA SER A 47 -6.17 2.63 -4.57
C SER A 47 -4.95 2.17 -3.75
N GLU A 48 -3.74 2.50 -4.20
CA GLU A 48 -2.49 2.18 -3.51
C GLU A 48 -2.36 2.99 -2.20
N GLU A 49 -2.72 4.28 -2.23
CA GLU A 49 -2.71 5.14 -1.05
C GLU A 49 -3.73 4.67 0.00
N GLN A 50 -4.93 4.27 -0.44
CA GLN A 50 -5.94 3.70 0.46
C GLN A 50 -5.48 2.37 1.09
N ALA A 51 -4.82 1.50 0.31
CA ALA A 51 -4.26 0.25 0.81
C ALA A 51 -3.16 0.53 1.86
N LYS A 52 -2.25 1.46 1.56
CA LYS A 52 -1.17 1.87 2.46
C LYS A 52 -1.70 2.47 3.76
N LYS A 53 -2.74 3.32 3.67
CA LYS A 53 -3.41 3.87 4.85
C LYS A 53 -4.06 2.80 5.72
N LYS A 54 -4.67 1.78 5.10
CA LYS A 54 -5.26 0.65 5.83
C LYS A 54 -4.18 -0.21 6.50
N GLU A 55 -3.06 -0.42 5.83
CA GLU A 55 -1.91 -1.15 6.39
C GLU A 55 -1.34 -0.41 7.61
N ASN A 56 -1.11 0.91 7.49
CA ASN A 56 -0.65 1.73 8.61
C ASN A 56 -1.57 1.64 9.84
N ARG A 57 -2.89 1.65 9.64
CA ARG A 57 -3.85 1.46 10.76
C ARG A 57 -3.67 0.13 11.48
N LEU A 58 -3.42 -0.96 10.72
CA LEU A 58 -3.21 -2.26 11.33
C LEU A 58 -1.87 -2.32 12.11
N GLN A 59 -0.86 -1.59 11.64
CA GLN A 59 0.41 -1.46 12.37
C GLN A 59 0.22 -0.69 13.67
N GLU A 60 -0.56 0.38 13.67
CA GLU A 60 -0.96 1.13 14.87
C GLU A 60 -1.71 0.22 15.86
N ASP A 61 -2.72 -0.52 15.38
CA ASP A 61 -3.49 -1.47 16.21
C ASP A 61 -2.58 -2.54 16.85
N LEU A 62 -1.59 -3.05 16.10
CA LEU A 62 -0.60 -4.01 16.59
C LEU A 62 0.24 -3.43 17.72
N VAL A 63 0.72 -2.19 17.54
CA VAL A 63 1.51 -1.49 18.55
C VAL A 63 0.68 -1.25 19.81
N ASP A 64 -0.58 -0.83 19.67
CA ASP A 64 -1.48 -0.59 20.80
C ASP A 64 -1.78 -1.87 21.59
N ILE A 65 -1.96 -3.00 20.91
CA ILE A 65 -2.16 -4.29 21.56
C ILE A 65 -0.90 -4.73 22.31
N LEU A 66 0.28 -4.62 21.70
CA LEU A 66 1.54 -4.96 22.36
C LEU A 66 1.83 -4.01 23.54
N LYS A 67 1.40 -2.74 23.46
CA LYS A 67 1.47 -1.78 24.57
C LYS A 67 0.55 -2.17 25.72
N LYS A 68 -0.67 -2.62 25.40
CA LYS A 68 -1.72 -2.94 26.39
C LYS A 68 -1.51 -4.29 27.08
N TYR A 69 -1.12 -5.31 26.32
CA TYR A 69 -1.03 -6.69 26.81
C TYR A 69 0.41 -7.18 27.00
N GLY A 70 1.41 -6.41 26.54
CA GLY A 70 2.81 -6.78 26.62
C GLY A 70 3.23 -7.74 25.51
N ALA A 71 4.13 -8.67 25.86
CA ALA A 71 4.69 -9.61 24.90
C ALA A 71 3.67 -10.70 24.51
N LEU A 72 3.33 -10.79 23.23
CA LEU A 72 2.36 -11.75 22.72
C LEU A 72 2.94 -12.64 21.62
N THR A 73 2.41 -13.84 21.49
CA THR A 73 2.70 -14.72 20.37
C THR A 73 1.89 -14.33 19.14
N ARG A 74 2.34 -14.78 17.97
CA ARG A 74 1.57 -14.59 16.72
C ARG A 74 0.15 -15.16 16.80
N GLY A 75 -0.06 -16.25 17.55
CA GLY A 75 -1.39 -16.84 17.72
C GLY A 75 -2.32 -15.91 18.50
N GLU A 76 -1.84 -15.39 19.61
CA GLU A 76 -2.60 -14.44 20.45
C GLU A 76 -2.90 -13.14 19.69
N LEU A 77 -1.95 -12.63 18.89
CA LEU A 77 -2.20 -11.45 18.06
C LEU A 77 -3.30 -11.68 17.02
N VAL A 78 -3.37 -12.88 16.43
CA VAL A 78 -4.45 -13.27 15.50
C VAL A 78 -5.80 -13.28 16.21
N GLU A 79 -5.87 -13.85 17.41
CA GLU A 79 -7.11 -13.90 18.21
C GLU A 79 -7.58 -12.51 18.64
N LYS A 80 -6.66 -11.62 19.01
CA LYS A 80 -7.00 -10.26 19.47
C LYS A 80 -7.42 -9.34 18.32
N LEU A 81 -6.78 -9.44 17.16
CA LEU A 81 -7.05 -8.56 16.01
C LEU A 81 -8.08 -9.11 15.03
N ASN A 82 -8.39 -10.41 15.12
CA ASN A 82 -9.21 -11.14 14.17
C ASN A 82 -8.74 -10.91 12.71
N LYS A 83 -7.43 -11.04 12.48
CA LYS A 83 -6.80 -10.89 11.17
C LYS A 83 -6.05 -12.15 10.75
N PRO A 84 -5.87 -12.38 9.44
CA PRO A 84 -5.11 -13.52 8.96
C PRO A 84 -3.67 -13.55 9.49
N ARG A 85 -3.20 -14.75 9.81
CA ARG A 85 -1.85 -14.99 10.37
C ARG A 85 -0.71 -14.44 9.51
N THR A 86 -0.87 -14.50 8.19
CA THR A 86 0.10 -13.95 7.22
C THR A 86 0.14 -12.43 7.29
N THR A 87 -1.03 -11.78 7.22
CA THR A 87 -1.15 -10.31 7.34
C THR A 87 -0.53 -9.78 8.63
N ILE A 88 -0.76 -10.46 9.76
CA ILE A 88 -0.12 -10.10 11.04
C ILE A 88 1.40 -10.20 10.93
N TYR A 89 1.92 -11.27 10.34
CA TYR A 89 3.36 -11.46 10.18
C TYR A 89 4.00 -10.41 9.26
N ASP A 90 3.36 -10.09 8.13
CA ASP A 90 3.88 -9.10 7.19
C ASP A 90 3.99 -7.72 7.85
N ASN A 91 2.97 -7.32 8.60
CA ASN A 91 2.98 -6.04 9.34
C ASN A 91 4.00 -6.06 10.50
N LEU A 92 4.10 -7.16 11.24
CA LEU A 92 5.14 -7.31 12.26
C LEU A 92 6.54 -7.24 11.67
N ALA A 93 6.78 -7.82 10.49
CA ALA A 93 8.07 -7.77 9.82
C ALA A 93 8.46 -6.33 9.45
N VAL A 94 7.50 -5.52 8.99
CA VAL A 94 7.70 -4.08 8.77
C VAL A 94 8.05 -3.37 10.08
N LEU A 95 7.27 -3.58 11.14
CA LEU A 95 7.53 -2.98 12.45
C LEU A 95 8.89 -3.39 13.04
N MET A 96 9.30 -4.63 12.84
CA MET A 96 10.63 -5.13 13.24
C MET A 96 11.75 -4.46 12.44
N LYS A 97 11.55 -4.24 11.13
CA LYS A 97 12.52 -3.54 10.28
C LYS A 97 12.73 -2.09 10.74
N HIS A 98 11.70 -1.47 11.32
CA HIS A 98 11.77 -0.13 11.91
C HIS A 98 12.21 -0.13 13.38
N ASP A 99 12.65 -1.27 13.94
CA ASP A 99 13.04 -1.44 15.34
C ASP A 99 11.94 -1.05 16.35
N ILE A 100 10.66 -1.08 15.95
CA ILE A 100 9.52 -0.79 16.84
C ILE A 100 9.15 -2.03 17.66
N VAL A 101 9.27 -3.22 17.06
CA VAL A 101 8.94 -4.51 17.68
C VAL A 101 10.18 -5.39 17.68
N LYS A 102 10.44 -6.06 18.81
CA LYS A 102 11.49 -7.07 18.95
C LYS A 102 10.88 -8.43 19.24
N THR A 103 11.65 -9.46 18.95
CA THR A 103 11.26 -10.85 19.19
C THR A 103 12.21 -11.52 20.16
N PHE A 104 11.65 -12.38 21.00
CA PHE A 104 12.45 -13.32 21.80
C PHE A 104 11.82 -14.70 21.73
N SER A 105 12.68 -15.71 21.79
CA SER A 105 12.27 -17.11 21.79
C SER A 105 12.29 -17.65 23.21
N LYS A 106 11.18 -18.23 23.65
CA LYS A 106 11.11 -18.98 24.90
C LYS A 106 11.17 -20.48 24.57
N LYS A 107 12.10 -21.20 25.22
CA LYS A 107 12.12 -22.66 25.13
C LYS A 107 10.81 -23.18 25.73
N ALA A 108 10.06 -23.98 24.98
CA ALA A 108 8.98 -24.76 25.56
C ALA A 108 9.59 -25.85 26.44
N ASN A 109 8.96 -26.21 27.56
CA ASN A 109 9.43 -27.23 28.51
C ASN A 109 9.42 -28.67 27.94
N GLY A 110 9.45 -28.85 26.62
CA GLY A 110 9.37 -30.16 25.93
C GLY A 110 10.06 -30.16 24.57
N ARG A 111 9.99 -31.29 23.85
CA ARG A 111 10.50 -31.42 22.47
C ARG A 111 9.63 -30.60 21.52
N GLY A 112 10.21 -29.65 20.79
CA GLY A 112 9.48 -28.86 19.80
C GLY A 112 10.17 -27.56 19.36
N ARG A 113 9.53 -26.85 18.43
CA ARG A 113 10.00 -25.53 17.98
C ARG A 113 9.80 -24.50 19.10
N PRO A 114 10.79 -23.63 19.38
CA PRO A 114 10.63 -22.55 20.35
C PRO A 114 9.43 -21.67 20.05
N ILE A 115 8.79 -21.16 21.10
CA ILE A 115 7.68 -20.22 20.98
C ILE A 115 8.28 -18.82 20.87
N VAL A 116 7.88 -18.10 19.81
CA VAL A 116 8.34 -16.73 19.56
C VAL A 116 7.31 -15.74 20.07
N TYR A 117 7.78 -14.84 20.93
CA TYR A 117 7.02 -13.72 21.47
C TYR A 117 7.49 -12.43 20.79
N PHE A 118 6.54 -11.54 20.57
CA PHE A 118 6.74 -10.20 20.02
C PHE A 118 6.45 -9.20 21.12
N HIS A 119 7.31 -8.20 21.30
CA HIS A 119 7.11 -7.12 22.26
C HIS A 119 7.57 -5.80 21.68
N LEU A 120 7.07 -4.69 22.24
CA LEU A 120 7.56 -3.37 21.87
C LEU A 120 9.02 -3.22 22.29
N ASN A 121 9.80 -2.66 21.38
CA ASN A 121 11.10 -2.14 21.70
C ASN A 121 10.90 -0.79 22.38
N LEU A 122 10.76 -0.82 23.70
CA LEU A 122 10.86 0.38 24.53
C LEU A 122 12.34 0.77 24.53
N GLY A 123 12.80 1.39 23.44
CA GLY A 123 14.13 2.01 23.39
C GLY A 123 14.24 2.94 24.59
N GLY A 124 15.15 2.60 25.51
CA GLY A 124 15.55 3.47 26.62
C GLY A 124 16.43 4.59 26.13
#